data_AF-A0A1T4XI80-F1
#
_entry.id   AF-A0A1T4XI80-F1
#
_cell.length_a   1.000
_cell.length_b   1.000
_cell.length_c   1.000
_cell.angle_alpha   90.00
_cell.angle_beta   90.00
_cell.angle_gamma   90.00
#
_symmetry.space_group_name_H-M   'P 1'
#
loop_
_entity.id
_entity.type
_entity.pdbx_description
1 polymer ?
#
loop_
_entity_poly.entity_id
_entity_poly.type
_entity_poly.pdbx_seq_one_letter_code
_entity_poly.pdbx_strand_id
1 'polypeptide(L)' 'MSIYGINEKVCATCMFWRGERQTNVEFIQTLNYEGNCNCEDSFYGIKTKQGCSCIDWRKILENNNKINK' A
#
# COMPACT_ATOMS: atom_id res chain seq x y z
N MET A 1 0.92 12.79 5.70
CA MET A 1 2.08 11.88 5.62
C MET A 1 2.15 11.06 6.89
N SER A 2 2.37 9.76 6.77
CA SER A 2 2.58 8.86 7.92
C SER A 2 3.56 7.75 7.55
N ILE A 3 4.08 7.08 8.58
CA ILE A 3 5.00 5.94 8.45
C ILE A 3 4.31 4.74 9.07
N TYR A 4 4.39 3.61 8.39
CA TYR A 4 3.82 2.33 8.81
C TYR A 4 4.88 1.24 8.73
N GLY A 5 4.89 0.31 9.69
CA GLY A 5 5.69 -0.91 9.58
C GLY A 5 5.18 -1.80 8.44
N ILE A 6 6.08 -2.47 7.71
CA ILE A 6 5.72 -3.27 6.52
C ILE A 6 4.72 -4.42 6.80
N ASN A 7 4.57 -4.81 8.06
CA ASN A 7 3.66 -5.87 8.51
C ASN A 7 2.32 -5.35 9.07
N GLU A 8 2.12 -4.03 9.16
CA GLU A 8 0.82 -3.48 9.53
C GLU A 8 -0.21 -3.82 8.45
N LYS A 9 -1.46 -4.12 8.83
CA LYS A 9 -2.51 -4.54 7.88
C LYS A 9 -3.39 -3.37 7.46
N VAL A 10 -2.79 -2.37 6.83
CA VAL A 10 -3.46 -1.14 6.37
C VAL A 10 -3.27 -0.89 4.86
N CYS A 11 -4.04 0.02 4.29
CA CYS A 11 -3.96 0.38 2.87
C CYS A 11 -2.54 0.81 2.48
N ALA A 12 -1.88 1.62 3.31
CA ALA A 12 -0.50 2.05 3.08
C ALA A 12 0.49 0.92 2.84
N THR A 13 0.25 -0.27 3.42
CA THR A 13 1.11 -1.47 3.29
C THR A 13 0.54 -2.54 2.36
N CYS A 14 -0.65 -2.29 1.80
CA CYS A 14 -1.34 -3.21 0.91
C CYS A 14 -0.81 -3.09 -0.54
N MET A 15 -0.64 -4.21 -1.23
CA MET A 15 -0.22 -4.24 -2.64
C MET A 15 -1.26 -3.61 -3.59
N PHE A 16 -2.54 -3.62 -3.19
CA PHE A 16 -3.64 -3.10 -4.01
C PHE A 16 -3.82 -1.59 -3.91
N TRP A 17 -3.26 -0.94 -2.89
CA TRP A 17 -3.45 0.50 -2.69
C TRP A 17 -2.56 1.33 -3.63
N ARG A 18 -3.19 2.24 -4.36
CA ARG A 18 -2.59 3.15 -5.33
C ARG A 18 -2.54 4.57 -4.78
N GLY A 19 -1.81 4.74 -3.69
CA GLY A 19 -1.37 6.06 -3.22
C GLY A 19 0.15 6.21 -3.38
N GLU A 20 0.62 7.44 -3.35
CA GLU A 20 2.04 7.74 -3.41
C GLU A 20 2.72 7.36 -2.10
N ARG A 21 3.75 6.53 -2.19
CA ARG A 21 4.51 6.02 -1.05
C ARG A 21 5.95 5.71 -1.42
N GLN A 22 6.82 5.82 -0.43
CA GLN A 22 8.18 5.31 -0.48
C GLN A 22 8.26 4.04 0.36
N THR A 23 8.91 3.01 -0.18
CA THR A 23 9.02 1.69 0.45
C THR A 23 10.47 1.44 0.82
N ASN A 24 10.70 1.06 2.08
CA ASN A 24 11.95 0.52 2.59
C ASN A 24 11.71 -0.90 3.13
N VAL A 25 12.76 -1.62 3.51
CA VAL A 25 12.69 -3.01 3.96
C VAL A 25 11.81 -3.18 5.21
N GLU A 26 11.80 -2.18 6.08
CA GLU A 26 11.09 -2.26 7.37
C GLU A 26 9.82 -1.42 7.41
N PHE A 27 9.74 -0.36 6.61
CA PHE A 27 8.71 0.66 6.71
C PHE A 27 8.25 1.20 5.37
N ILE A 28 7.04 1.74 5.37
CA ILE A 28 6.44 2.44 4.25
C ILE A 28 6.06 3.83 4.71
N GLN A 29 6.56 4.84 3.98
CA GLN A 29 6.20 6.23 4.19
C GLN A 29 5.20 6.67 3.11
N THR A 30 4.02 7.10 3.52
CA THR A 30 3.04 7.65 2.59
C THR A 30 3.30 9.13 2.32
N LEU A 31 3.27 9.51 1.05
CA LEU A 31 3.44 10.89 0.58
C LEU A 31 2.08 11.60 0.44
N ASN A 32 1.00 10.83 0.33
CA ASN A 32 -0.37 11.34 0.26
C ASN A 32 -1.27 10.67 1.32
N TYR A 33 -2.38 11.33 1.66
CA TYR A 33 -3.34 10.83 2.66
C TYR A 33 -4.32 9.80 2.09
N GLU A 34 -4.66 9.94 0.81
CA GLU A 34 -5.67 9.14 0.11
C GLU A 34 -5.07 8.44 -1.10
N GLY A 35 -5.65 7.31 -1.48
CA GLY A 35 -5.36 6.60 -2.72
C GLY A 35 -6.54 5.72 -3.09
N ASN A 36 -6.46 5.04 -4.22
CA ASN A 36 -7.54 4.13 -4.66
C ASN A 36 -7.14 2.68 -4.43
N CYS A 37 -8.09 1.81 -4.13
CA CYS A 37 -7.87 0.38 -4.06
C CYS A 37 -8.05 -0.27 -5.45
N ASN A 38 -7.12 -1.12 -5.86
CA ASN A 38 -7.19 -1.90 -7.11
C ASN A 38 -7.46 -3.39 -6.85
N CYS A 39 -8.13 -3.76 -5.76
CA CYS A 39 -8.54 -5.15 -5.54
C CYS A 39 -9.81 -5.43 -6.37
N GLU A 40 -9.65 -6.06 -7.53
CA GLU A 40 -10.73 -6.33 -8.51
C GLU A 40 -11.89 -7.16 -7.93
N ASP A 41 -11.58 -8.06 -6.99
CA ASP A 41 -12.58 -8.94 -6.37
C ASP A 41 -13.42 -8.26 -5.27
N SER A 42 -13.07 -7.04 -4.85
CA SER A 42 -13.77 -6.38 -3.74
C SER A 42 -13.86 -4.86 -3.86
N PHE A 43 -12.82 -4.13 -3.44
CA PHE A 43 -12.87 -2.68 -3.25
C PHE A 43 -12.35 -1.89 -4.46
N TYR A 44 -12.45 -2.43 -5.67
CA TYR A 44 -11.90 -1.81 -6.88
C TYR A 44 -12.41 -0.38 -7.10
N GLY A 45 -11.48 0.56 -7.33
CA GLY A 45 -11.76 1.97 -7.59
C GLY A 45 -12.16 2.78 -6.35
N ILE A 46 -12.33 2.16 -5.19
CA ILE A 46 -12.74 2.86 -3.97
C ILE A 46 -11.58 3.71 -3.44
N LYS A 47 -11.88 4.98 -3.19
CA LYS A 47 -10.97 5.91 -2.50
C LYS A 47 -10.86 5.51 -1.03
N THR A 48 -9.65 5.33 -0.56
CA THR A 48 -9.33 4.90 0.80
C THR A 48 -8.22 5.77 1.38
N LYS A 49 -8.21 5.91 2.70
CA LYS A 49 -7.13 6.57 3.43
C LYS A 49 -6.01 5.59 3.68
N GLN A 50 -4.78 6.08 3.74
CA GLN A 50 -3.57 5.30 4.05
C GLN A 50 -3.70 4.36 5.27
N GLY A 51 -4.46 4.74 6.31
CA GLY A 51 -4.64 3.96 7.53
C GLY A 51 -5.88 3.05 7.56
N CYS A 52 -6.66 2.96 6.47
CA CYS A 52 -7.80 2.04 6.42
C CYS A 52 -7.33 0.58 6.35
N SER A 53 -8.15 -0.36 6.82
CA SER A 53 -7.89 -1.80 6.75
C SER A 53 -9.07 -2.52 6.10
N CYS A 54 -8.81 -3.62 5.40
CA CYS A 54 -9.86 -4.49 4.85
C CYS A 54 -9.47 -5.97 4.95
N ILE A 55 -10.43 -6.85 4.73
CA ILE A 55 -10.23 -8.30 4.78
C ILE A 55 -9.34 -8.82 3.64
N ASP A 56 -9.33 -8.14 2.50
CA ASP A 56 -8.54 -8.51 1.31
C ASP A 56 -7.13 -7.94 1.31
N TRP A 57 -6.66 -7.48 2.47
CA TRP A 57 -5.31 -6.95 2.59
C TRP A 57 -4.27 -7.99 2.16
N ARG A 58 -3.35 -7.58 1.30
CA ARG A 58 -2.19 -8.38 0.90
C ARG A 58 -0.94 -7.54 1.02
N LYS A 59 0.06 -8.09 1.70
CA LYS A 59 1.36 -7.43 1.89
C LYS A 59 1.93 -7.00 0.53
N ILE A 60 2.52 -5.81 0.48
CA ILE A 60 3.35 -5.46 -0.68
C ILE A 60 4.48 -6.49 -0.80
N LEU A 61 4.55 -7.18 -1.94
CA LEU A 61 5.68 -8.05 -2.23
C LEU A 61 6.87 -7.13 -2.48
N GLU A 62 7.92 -7.25 -1.67
CA GLU A 62 9.20 -6.61 -1.95
C GLU A 62 9.72 -7.19 -3.26
N ASN A 63 9.44 -6.50 -4.37
CA ASN A 63 10.14 -6.77 -5.61
C ASN A 63 11.58 -6.31 -5.39
N ASN A 64 12.44 -7.23 -4.94
CA ASN A 64 13.88 -7.08 -5.04
C ASN A 64 14.22 -6.70 -6.49
N ASN A 65 14.64 -5.44 -6.68
CA ASN A 65 15.38 -4.92 -7.83
C ASN A 65 15.16 -5.66 -9.16
N LYS A 66 14.22 -5.18 -9.97
CA LYS A 66 14.45 -5.12 -11.42
C LYS A 66 14.54 -3.67 -11.85
N ILE A 67 15.68 -3.06 -11.52
CA ILE A 67 16.27 -2.02 -12.35
C ILE A 67 16.57 -2.72 -13.68
N ASN A 68 15.65 -2.61 -14.63
CA ASN A 68 15.97 -2.98 -16.00
C ASN A 68 16.90 -1.88 -16.55
N LYS A 69 18.08 -2.36 -16.87
CA LYS A 69 19.23 -1.74 -17.52
C LYS A 69 18.87 -1.06 -18.85
#